data_AF-A0A948Q0B0-F1
#
_entry.id   AF-A0A948Q0B0-F1
#
_cell.length_a   1.000
_cell.length_b   1.000
_cell.length_c   1.000
_cell.angle_alpha   90.00
_cell.angle_beta   90.00
_cell.angle_gamma   90.00
#
_symmetry.space_group_name_H-M   'P 1'
#
loop_
_entity.id
_entity.type
_entity.pdbx_description
1 polymer ?
#
loop_
_entity_poly.entity_id
_entity_poly.type
_entity_poly.pdbx_seq_one_letter_code
_entity_poly.pdbx_strand_id
1 'polypeptide(L)'
;MSKAKQGFLYAGPFLPLVFFKIWAGTNPTPQSLTFAACVMFVWCMIVLVIAYRWDKPTYFDWVIAIYFAVASVTLILWPGRASDFWIHYAVTGIYACLFSAAFFPPLLGLDPFTYHYAKKYSPKAVWENPVFVRINLIMTYTWSAIFAACILSSLYPSILTRALIPLGLILGFGLPFNLRYPDHHLRKLGLPSLADQRRMAMEEPLKGASSPRPEESPLKESHAFPSREPVTGGNRDLANRKEKIVKVLALNSSPRSEGQSKTELMLRHLVKGMSEAGADVEVVELRKKNVKNCIGCFTCWTKTPGVCIHKDDMAAELYPKWLQADLVVYATPLYHFTLNAAMKAFIERTLPVLEPFFIQHKGKTAHPLRQDHPKLVFLSVAGFPEESIFDQLSSWVNFVWGKRGILVAEIYRPLAEAMLVPAFAEKGNDILEATVQAGREIIESTTVNPETMARIRQPLVEDPKVFYQMGNLMWKTCIQEGITPKEFGARNLVPRPDSLETFMTIMPMGFDPEAAGETSAILQFHFSGEVQGTCHFRIEKGKITAIMGPGENPTLTIDTPFEVWMDIMTGKADGQQMFMQQNYKVAGDFSLLLRMNQLFGKMRS
;
A
#
# COMPACT_ATOMS: atom_id res chain seq x y z
N MET A 1 -10.60 -0.68 -9.87
CA MET A 1 -11.31 -0.80 -11.17
C MET A 1 -10.31 -0.52 -12.28
N SER A 2 -10.24 -1.34 -13.34
CA SER A 2 -9.31 -1.12 -14.47
C SER A 2 -9.61 0.19 -15.20
N LYS A 3 -8.60 0.84 -15.80
CA LYS A 3 -8.77 2.09 -16.60
C LYS A 3 -9.84 1.96 -17.70
N ALA A 4 -9.96 0.80 -18.34
CA ALA A 4 -10.99 0.54 -19.36
C ALA A 4 -12.43 0.63 -18.80
N LYS A 5 -12.70 -0.05 -17.67
CA LYS A 5 -13.99 0.03 -16.96
C LYS A 5 -14.32 1.46 -16.51
N GLN A 6 -13.32 2.23 -16.09
CA GLN A 6 -13.48 3.65 -15.75
C GLN A 6 -13.85 4.48 -16.98
N GLY A 7 -13.10 4.35 -18.08
CA GLY A 7 -13.41 5.04 -19.33
C GLY A 7 -14.83 4.76 -19.83
N PHE A 8 -15.29 3.51 -19.75
CA PHE A 8 -16.65 3.13 -20.11
C PHE A 8 -17.71 3.81 -19.24
N LEU A 9 -17.56 3.80 -17.92
CA LEU A 9 -18.52 4.46 -17.02
C LEU A 9 -18.55 5.99 -17.17
N TYR A 10 -17.46 6.60 -17.65
CA TYR A 10 -17.38 8.05 -17.84
C TYR A 10 -17.88 8.53 -19.20
N ALA A 11 -17.55 7.82 -20.28
CA ALA A 11 -17.94 8.22 -21.63
C ALA A 11 -19.29 7.61 -22.04
N GLY A 12 -19.63 6.44 -21.48
CA GLY A 12 -20.82 5.66 -21.79
C GLY A 12 -22.13 6.46 -21.74
N PRO A 13 -22.41 7.26 -20.69
CA PRO A 13 -23.63 8.06 -20.60
C PRO A 13 -23.71 9.19 -21.65
N PHE A 14 -22.58 9.72 -22.11
CA PHE A 14 -22.54 10.86 -23.04
C PHE A 14 -22.57 10.44 -24.51
N LEU A 15 -22.18 9.20 -24.84
CA LEU A 15 -22.23 8.67 -26.20
C LEU A 15 -23.64 8.77 -26.81
N PRO A 16 -24.73 8.42 -26.10
CA PRO A 16 -26.08 8.61 -26.60
C PRO A 16 -26.42 10.05 -26.96
N LEU A 17 -26.00 11.01 -26.14
CA LEU A 17 -26.27 12.43 -26.38
C LEU A 17 -25.58 12.93 -27.63
N VAL A 18 -24.31 12.56 -27.83
CA VAL A 18 -23.54 12.96 -29.03
C VAL A 18 -24.16 12.34 -30.28
N PHE A 19 -24.46 11.05 -30.25
CA PHE A 19 -25.09 10.35 -31.37
C PHE A 19 -26.45 10.95 -31.72
N PHE A 20 -27.34 11.09 -30.74
CA PHE A 20 -28.68 11.61 -30.96
C PHE A 20 -28.69 13.09 -31.40
N LYS A 21 -27.76 13.89 -30.87
CA LYS A 21 -27.55 15.28 -31.31
C LYS A 21 -27.22 15.36 -32.80
N ILE A 22 -26.30 14.52 -33.27
CA ILE A 22 -25.89 14.48 -34.68
C ILE A 22 -27.04 13.95 -35.53
N TRP A 23 -27.66 12.84 -35.10
CA TRP A 23 -28.73 12.17 -35.84
C TRP A 23 -29.99 13.01 -35.98
N ALA A 24 -30.44 13.67 -34.92
CA ALA A 24 -31.60 14.58 -35.01
C ALA A 24 -31.33 15.78 -35.94
N GLY A 25 -30.05 16.17 -36.09
CA GLY A 25 -29.62 17.25 -36.98
C GLY A 25 -29.57 16.89 -38.46
N THR A 26 -29.72 15.62 -38.85
CA THR A 26 -29.73 15.18 -40.26
C THR A 26 -31.13 15.18 -40.90
N ASN A 27 -32.14 15.70 -40.20
CA ASN A 27 -33.56 15.64 -40.60
C ASN A 27 -34.02 14.20 -40.92
N PRO A 28 -33.92 13.26 -39.95
CA PRO A 28 -34.30 11.87 -40.16
C PRO A 28 -35.81 11.71 -40.33
N THR A 29 -36.24 10.60 -40.94
CA THR A 29 -37.65 10.21 -40.96
C THR A 29 -38.15 9.93 -39.53
N PRO A 30 -39.46 10.10 -39.24
CA PRO A 30 -40.02 9.81 -37.91
C PRO A 30 -39.67 8.40 -37.39
N GLN A 31 -39.69 7.39 -38.27
CA GLN A 31 -39.33 6.01 -37.91
C GLN A 31 -37.85 5.90 -37.55
N SER A 32 -36.96 6.55 -38.31
CA SER A 32 -35.53 6.56 -38.06
C SER A 32 -35.16 7.28 -36.75
N LEU A 33 -35.83 8.40 -36.46
CA LEU A 33 -35.64 9.15 -35.22
C LEU A 33 -36.13 8.36 -33.99
N THR A 34 -37.29 7.70 -34.12
CA THR A 34 -37.84 6.82 -33.08
C THR A 34 -36.89 5.66 -32.78
N PHE A 35 -36.40 5.00 -33.83
CA PHE A 35 -35.44 3.91 -33.68
C PHE A 35 -34.17 4.37 -32.97
N ALA A 36 -33.59 5.50 -33.38
CA ALA A 36 -32.43 6.07 -32.74
C ALA A 36 -32.67 6.35 -31.24
N ALA A 37 -33.80 6.99 -30.88
CA ALA A 37 -34.14 7.27 -29.49
C ALA A 37 -34.25 5.98 -28.64
N CYS A 38 -34.89 4.93 -29.17
CA CYS A 38 -35.04 3.65 -28.47
C CYS A 38 -33.68 2.95 -28.27
N VAL A 39 -32.82 2.94 -29.27
CA VAL A 39 -31.47 2.34 -29.16
C VAL A 39 -30.65 3.10 -28.12
N MET A 40 -30.74 4.43 -28.10
CA MET A 40 -30.06 5.27 -27.10
C MET A 40 -30.60 5.02 -25.68
N PHE A 41 -31.91 4.81 -25.52
CA PHE A 41 -32.50 4.44 -24.24
C PHE A 41 -31.99 3.08 -23.75
N VAL A 42 -31.96 2.07 -24.63
CA VAL A 42 -31.40 0.74 -24.30
C VAL A 42 -29.94 0.85 -23.88
N TRP A 43 -29.14 1.65 -24.57
CA TRP A 43 -27.76 1.92 -24.17
C TRP A 43 -27.67 2.54 -22.77
N CYS A 44 -28.52 3.52 -22.45
CA CYS A 44 -28.55 4.11 -21.12
C CYS A 44 -28.90 3.07 -20.03
N MET A 45 -29.80 2.14 -20.32
CA MET A 45 -30.13 1.04 -19.39
C MET A 45 -28.95 0.08 -19.20
N ILE A 46 -28.20 -0.23 -20.27
CA ILE A 46 -26.97 -1.03 -20.18
C ILE A 46 -25.94 -0.32 -19.28
N VAL A 47 -25.74 0.99 -19.50
CA VAL A 47 -24.82 1.80 -18.69
C VAL A 47 -25.25 1.81 -17.22
N LEU A 48 -26.55 1.95 -16.91
CA LEU A 48 -27.07 1.89 -15.54
C LEU A 48 -26.85 0.52 -14.88
N VAL A 49 -27.14 -0.58 -15.59
CA VAL A 49 -26.92 -1.95 -15.08
C VAL A 49 -25.44 -2.20 -14.79
N ILE A 50 -24.57 -1.76 -15.71
CA ILE A 50 -23.12 -1.87 -15.54
C ILE A 50 -22.64 -0.98 -14.39
N ALA A 51 -23.17 0.25 -14.27
CA ALA A 51 -22.88 1.15 -13.18
C ALA A 51 -23.24 0.49 -11.85
N TYR A 52 -24.44 -0.06 -11.66
CA TYR A 52 -24.82 -0.80 -10.45
C TYR A 52 -23.91 -1.99 -10.11
N ARG A 53 -23.34 -2.65 -11.13
CA ARG A 53 -22.48 -3.82 -10.95
C ARG A 53 -21.04 -3.44 -10.62
N TRP A 54 -20.56 -2.28 -11.07
CA TRP A 54 -19.15 -1.88 -10.94
C TRP A 54 -18.92 -0.70 -9.99
N ASP A 55 -19.91 0.15 -9.77
CA ASP A 55 -19.87 1.36 -8.94
C ASP A 55 -21.30 1.81 -8.54
N LYS A 56 -21.53 3.11 -8.24
CA LYS A 56 -22.87 3.70 -8.07
C LYS A 56 -23.24 4.56 -9.29
N PRO A 57 -24.47 4.45 -9.83
CA PRO A 57 -24.98 5.36 -10.85
C PRO A 57 -24.95 6.81 -10.37
N THR A 58 -24.59 7.71 -11.28
CA THR A 58 -24.59 9.15 -11.08
C THR A 58 -25.93 9.77 -11.46
N TYR A 59 -26.16 11.02 -11.04
CA TYR A 59 -27.34 11.79 -11.47
C TYR A 59 -27.38 11.97 -13.00
N PHE A 60 -26.23 12.05 -13.67
CA PHE A 60 -26.14 12.14 -15.13
C PHE A 60 -26.69 10.88 -15.79
N ASP A 61 -26.38 9.70 -15.26
CA ASP A 61 -26.85 8.43 -15.83
C ASP A 61 -28.38 8.35 -15.82
N TRP A 62 -28.99 8.75 -14.70
CA TRP A 62 -30.44 8.78 -14.55
C TRP A 62 -31.11 9.85 -15.40
N VAL A 63 -30.61 11.08 -15.38
CA VAL A 63 -31.23 12.20 -16.10
C VAL A 63 -31.14 11.99 -17.61
N ILE A 64 -30.03 11.42 -18.11
CA ILE A 64 -29.88 11.05 -19.53
C ILE A 64 -30.79 9.87 -19.90
N ALA A 65 -30.90 8.85 -19.04
CA ALA A 65 -31.82 7.74 -19.27
C ALA A 65 -33.28 8.23 -19.32
N ILE A 66 -33.68 9.14 -18.43
CA ILE A 66 -35.01 9.75 -18.42
C ILE A 66 -35.26 10.55 -19.70
N TYR A 67 -34.28 11.34 -20.15
CA TYR A 67 -34.39 12.09 -21.41
C TYR A 67 -34.69 11.15 -22.59
N PHE A 68 -33.95 10.04 -22.72
CA PHE A 68 -34.18 9.08 -23.80
C PHE A 68 -35.43 8.22 -23.62
N ALA A 69 -35.87 7.98 -22.39
CA ALA A 69 -37.16 7.36 -22.11
C ALA A 69 -38.30 8.25 -22.63
N VAL A 70 -38.28 9.55 -22.27
CA VAL A 70 -39.28 10.52 -22.71
C VAL A 70 -39.25 10.68 -24.24
N ALA A 71 -38.06 10.77 -24.84
CA ALA A 71 -37.92 10.82 -26.30
C ALA A 71 -38.54 9.58 -26.96
N SER A 72 -38.19 8.38 -26.49
CA SER A 72 -38.71 7.12 -27.03
C SER A 72 -40.23 7.05 -26.91
N VAL A 73 -40.78 7.30 -25.71
CA VAL A 73 -42.23 7.20 -25.45
C VAL A 73 -43.01 8.21 -26.29
N THR A 74 -42.56 9.47 -26.34
CA THR A 74 -43.27 10.51 -27.10
C THR A 74 -43.21 10.26 -28.61
N LEU A 75 -42.08 9.78 -29.14
CA LEU A 75 -41.93 9.43 -30.56
C LEU A 75 -42.75 8.19 -30.96
N ILE A 76 -42.90 7.21 -30.07
CA ILE A 76 -43.76 6.03 -30.29
C ILE A 76 -45.23 6.42 -30.30
N LEU A 77 -45.67 7.24 -29.33
CA LEU A 77 -47.08 7.57 -29.15
C LEU A 77 -47.58 8.64 -30.14
N TRP A 78 -46.72 9.58 -30.55
CA TRP A 78 -47.09 10.68 -31.46
C TRP A 78 -46.04 10.94 -32.54
N PRO A 79 -45.74 9.96 -33.42
CA PRO A 79 -44.62 10.04 -34.36
C PRO A 79 -44.63 11.28 -35.25
N GLY A 80 -45.79 11.81 -35.65
CA GLY A 80 -45.85 13.07 -36.41
C GLY A 80 -45.41 14.29 -35.59
N ARG A 81 -46.21 14.67 -34.58
CA ARG A 81 -45.96 15.89 -33.78
C ARG A 81 -44.69 15.82 -32.93
N ALA A 82 -44.36 14.65 -32.41
CA ALA A 82 -43.16 14.48 -31.59
C ALA A 82 -41.89 14.56 -32.46
N SER A 83 -41.90 14.04 -33.69
CA SER A 83 -40.70 14.10 -34.54
C SER A 83 -40.31 15.53 -34.87
N ASP A 84 -41.29 16.37 -35.21
CA ASP A 84 -41.04 17.79 -35.42
C ASP A 84 -40.44 18.45 -34.18
N PHE A 85 -41.00 18.18 -33.00
CA PHE A 85 -40.46 18.69 -31.73
C PHE A 85 -39.02 18.24 -31.48
N TRP A 86 -38.72 16.95 -31.62
CA TRP A 86 -37.40 16.41 -31.33
C TRP A 86 -36.35 16.85 -32.36
N ILE A 87 -36.69 16.98 -33.64
CA ILE A 87 -35.77 17.53 -34.65
C ILE A 87 -35.41 18.98 -34.31
N HIS A 88 -36.39 19.79 -33.88
CA HIS A 88 -36.17 21.20 -33.59
C HIS A 88 -35.50 21.44 -32.23
N TYR A 89 -35.78 20.62 -31.22
CA TYR A 89 -35.40 20.87 -29.83
C TYR A 89 -34.50 19.80 -29.20
N ALA A 90 -34.09 18.73 -29.90
CA ALA A 90 -33.22 17.70 -29.32
C ALA A 90 -31.95 18.29 -28.70
N VAL A 91 -31.26 19.18 -29.43
CA VAL A 91 -30.03 19.84 -28.98
C VAL A 91 -30.28 20.66 -27.71
N THR A 92 -31.35 21.45 -27.69
CA THR A 92 -31.74 22.26 -26.53
C THR A 92 -32.11 21.38 -25.34
N GLY A 93 -32.86 20.30 -25.58
CA GLY A 93 -33.26 19.33 -24.58
C GLY A 93 -32.06 18.59 -23.96
N ILE A 94 -31.02 18.28 -24.75
CA ILE A 94 -29.77 17.70 -24.24
C ILE A 94 -29.10 18.67 -23.27
N TYR A 95 -28.98 19.95 -23.62
CA TYR A 95 -28.37 20.93 -22.70
C TYR A 95 -29.24 21.22 -21.47
N ALA A 96 -30.56 21.18 -21.61
CA ALA A 96 -31.48 21.26 -20.47
C ALA A 96 -31.33 20.06 -19.53
N CYS A 97 -31.18 18.85 -20.07
CA CYS A 97 -30.88 17.63 -19.34
C CYS A 97 -29.55 17.75 -18.56
N LEU A 98 -28.47 18.18 -19.23
CA LEU A 98 -27.16 18.38 -18.60
C LEU A 98 -27.16 19.51 -17.55
N PHE A 99 -27.89 20.60 -17.81
CA PHE A 99 -28.10 21.69 -16.86
C PHE A 99 -28.80 21.19 -15.60
N SER A 100 -29.91 20.47 -15.75
CA SER A 100 -30.67 19.95 -14.61
C SER A 100 -29.84 18.98 -13.75
N ALA A 101 -29.06 18.11 -14.39
CA ALA A 101 -28.17 17.18 -13.70
C ALA A 101 -27.00 17.87 -12.96
N ALA A 102 -26.62 19.08 -13.37
CA ALA A 102 -25.56 19.85 -12.72
C ALA A 102 -26.08 20.82 -11.65
N PHE A 103 -27.20 21.51 -11.91
CA PHE A 103 -27.67 22.65 -11.12
C PHE A 103 -28.50 22.25 -9.90
N PHE A 104 -29.46 21.34 -10.06
CA PHE A 104 -30.41 21.02 -8.99
C PHE A 104 -29.86 20.14 -7.86
N PRO A 105 -29.02 19.11 -8.09
CA PRO A 105 -28.58 18.24 -7.00
C PRO A 105 -27.88 18.99 -5.85
N PRO A 106 -26.95 19.94 -6.08
CA PRO A 106 -26.36 20.73 -5.01
C PRO A 106 -27.37 21.56 -4.19
N LEU A 107 -28.44 22.05 -4.82
CA LEU A 107 -29.51 22.81 -4.13
C LEU A 107 -30.36 21.92 -3.21
N LEU A 108 -30.45 20.63 -3.53
CA LEU A 108 -31.19 19.62 -2.75
C LEU A 108 -30.31 18.96 -1.66
N GLY A 109 -29.12 19.50 -1.41
CA GLY A 109 -28.17 18.95 -0.43
C GLY A 109 -27.43 17.70 -0.90
N LEU A 110 -27.46 17.40 -2.21
CA LEU A 110 -26.71 16.30 -2.80
C LEU A 110 -25.30 16.74 -3.20
N ASP A 111 -24.38 15.77 -3.25
CA ASP A 111 -22.99 16.00 -3.70
C ASP A 111 -22.94 16.65 -5.10
N PRO A 112 -22.02 17.61 -5.34
CA PRO A 112 -21.80 18.18 -6.68
C PRO A 112 -21.40 17.08 -7.66
N PHE A 113 -21.82 17.14 -8.92
CA PHE A 113 -21.46 16.05 -9.84
C PHE A 113 -19.94 15.96 -10.05
N THR A 114 -19.23 17.10 -10.11
CA THR A 114 -17.77 17.15 -10.23
C THR A 114 -17.07 16.45 -9.07
N TYR A 115 -17.69 16.43 -7.90
CA TYR A 115 -17.19 15.77 -6.69
C TYR A 115 -17.12 14.24 -6.86
N HIS A 116 -18.08 13.63 -7.57
CA HIS A 116 -18.04 12.20 -7.87
C HIS A 116 -16.80 11.83 -8.71
N TYR A 117 -16.42 12.69 -9.66
CA TYR A 117 -15.23 12.50 -10.49
C TYR A 117 -13.95 12.83 -9.72
N ALA A 118 -13.94 13.91 -8.93
CA ALA A 118 -12.79 14.34 -8.16
C ALA A 118 -12.39 13.32 -7.07
N LYS A 119 -13.37 12.72 -6.36
CA LYS A 119 -13.13 11.67 -5.35
C LYS A 119 -12.27 10.50 -5.86
N LYS A 120 -12.31 10.20 -7.16
CA LYS A 120 -11.58 9.07 -7.75
C LYS A 120 -10.10 9.36 -8.00
N TYR A 121 -9.70 10.63 -8.03
CA TYR A 121 -8.31 11.08 -8.22
C TYR A 121 -7.73 11.79 -6.99
N SER A 122 -8.50 11.84 -5.89
CA SER A 122 -8.14 12.51 -4.64
C SER A 122 -8.20 11.54 -3.45
N PRO A 123 -7.26 11.60 -2.50
CA PRO A 123 -7.25 10.73 -1.31
C PRO A 123 -8.55 10.85 -0.49
N LYS A 124 -9.00 9.75 0.14
CA LYS A 124 -10.22 9.75 0.96
C LYS A 124 -10.20 10.78 2.09
N ALA A 125 -9.02 11.07 2.65
CA ALA A 125 -8.83 12.01 3.74
C ALA A 125 -9.24 13.46 3.38
N VAL A 126 -9.27 13.83 2.09
CA VAL A 126 -9.63 15.19 1.67
C VAL A 126 -11.08 15.31 1.20
N TRP A 127 -11.84 14.22 1.14
CA TRP A 127 -13.20 14.25 0.57
C TRP A 127 -14.10 15.18 1.37
N GLU A 128 -14.04 15.14 2.70
CA GLU A 128 -14.86 15.97 3.57
C GLU A 128 -14.24 17.35 3.86
N ASN A 129 -13.08 17.65 3.26
CA ASN A 129 -12.43 18.93 3.47
C ASN A 129 -13.28 20.06 2.85
N PRO A 130 -13.62 21.13 3.61
CA PRO A 130 -14.44 22.23 3.11
C PRO A 130 -13.89 22.90 1.85
N VAL A 131 -12.57 22.97 1.69
CA VAL A 131 -11.91 23.52 0.48
C VAL A 131 -12.16 22.62 -0.72
N PHE A 132 -12.04 21.30 -0.55
CA PHE A 132 -12.27 20.33 -1.61
C PHE A 132 -13.74 20.32 -2.06
N VAL A 133 -14.67 20.39 -1.11
CA VAL A 133 -16.11 20.52 -1.40
C VAL A 133 -16.40 21.84 -2.13
N ARG A 134 -15.80 22.95 -1.70
CA ARG A 134 -15.99 24.28 -2.31
C ARG A 134 -15.47 24.37 -3.74
N ILE A 135 -14.30 23.81 -4.03
CA ILE A 135 -13.74 23.76 -5.39
C ILE A 135 -14.72 23.03 -6.33
N ASN A 136 -15.21 21.86 -5.90
CA ASN A 136 -16.14 21.06 -6.70
C ASN A 136 -17.50 21.75 -6.89
N LEU A 137 -18.02 22.42 -5.86
CA LEU A 137 -19.23 23.25 -5.96
C LEU A 137 -19.09 24.33 -7.02
N ILE A 138 -18.00 25.09 -7.00
CA ILE A 138 -17.77 26.18 -7.96
C ILE A 138 -17.68 25.62 -9.38
N MET A 139 -16.95 24.52 -9.57
CA MET A 139 -16.84 23.86 -10.87
C MET A 139 -18.20 23.36 -11.38
N THR A 140 -19.02 22.80 -10.50
CA THR A 140 -20.37 22.33 -10.84
C THR A 140 -21.27 23.48 -11.30
N TYR A 141 -21.25 24.62 -10.60
CA TYR A 141 -22.03 25.79 -11.00
C TYR A 141 -21.49 26.46 -12.27
N THR A 142 -20.18 26.44 -12.50
CA THR A 142 -19.61 26.89 -13.78
C THR A 142 -20.09 26.04 -14.95
N TRP A 143 -20.10 24.71 -14.80
CA TRP A 143 -20.69 23.81 -15.80
C TRP A 143 -22.18 24.06 -16.01
N SER A 144 -22.92 24.31 -14.93
CA SER A 144 -24.34 24.68 -15.02
C SER A 144 -24.53 25.97 -15.82
N ALA A 145 -23.72 27.00 -15.59
CA ALA A 145 -23.77 28.25 -16.36
C ALA A 145 -23.43 28.04 -17.85
N ILE A 146 -22.44 27.19 -18.16
CA ILE A 146 -22.10 26.81 -19.53
C ILE A 146 -23.29 26.11 -20.20
N PHE A 147 -23.93 25.15 -19.53
CA PHE A 147 -25.09 24.46 -20.08
C PHE A 147 -26.27 25.41 -20.27
N ALA A 148 -26.52 26.34 -19.35
CA ALA A 148 -27.53 27.39 -19.51
C ALA A 148 -27.26 28.27 -20.75
N ALA A 149 -26.00 28.69 -20.97
CA ALA A 149 -25.62 29.42 -22.18
C ALA A 149 -25.80 28.58 -23.45
N CYS A 150 -25.52 27.27 -23.40
CA CYS A 150 -25.77 26.35 -24.51
C CYS A 150 -27.26 26.21 -24.82
N ILE A 151 -28.13 26.18 -23.80
CA ILE A 151 -29.59 26.19 -23.97
C ILE A 151 -29.98 27.44 -24.76
N LEU A 152 -29.62 28.63 -24.25
CA LEU A 152 -29.97 29.91 -24.88
C LEU A 152 -29.48 30.02 -26.32
N SER A 153 -28.24 29.58 -26.58
CA SER A 153 -27.69 29.56 -27.93
C SER A 153 -28.49 28.61 -28.84
N SER A 154 -28.74 27.38 -28.39
CA SER A 154 -29.36 26.33 -29.21
C SER A 154 -30.81 26.60 -29.65
N LEU A 155 -31.49 27.58 -29.02
CA LEU A 155 -32.83 28.01 -29.41
C LEU A 155 -32.90 28.54 -30.84
N TYR A 156 -31.81 29.15 -31.34
CA TYR A 156 -31.73 29.58 -32.72
C TYR A 156 -31.26 28.43 -33.63
N PRO A 157 -31.95 28.14 -34.75
CA PRO A 157 -31.66 26.97 -35.59
C PRO A 157 -30.52 27.21 -36.59
N SER A 158 -29.28 27.34 -36.11
CA SER A 158 -28.09 27.41 -36.98
C SER A 158 -26.99 26.45 -36.52
N ILE A 159 -26.11 26.04 -37.45
CA ILE A 159 -24.91 25.25 -37.13
C ILE A 159 -24.03 25.98 -36.11
N LEU A 160 -23.91 27.30 -36.25
CA LEU A 160 -23.13 28.13 -35.33
C LEU A 160 -23.67 28.01 -33.89
N THR A 161 -24.98 28.14 -33.72
CA THR A 161 -25.65 28.20 -32.41
C THR A 161 -25.93 26.83 -31.79
N ARG A 162 -26.09 25.77 -32.59
CA ARG A 162 -26.36 24.40 -32.09
C ARG A 162 -25.11 23.53 -31.97
N ALA A 163 -24.04 23.85 -32.69
CA ALA A 163 -22.81 23.07 -32.69
C ALA A 163 -21.59 23.88 -32.26
N LEU A 164 -21.22 24.94 -32.98
CA LEU A 164 -19.93 25.62 -32.81
C LEU A 164 -19.83 26.41 -31.51
N ILE A 165 -20.84 27.20 -31.14
CA ILE A 165 -20.86 27.97 -29.88
C ILE A 165 -20.84 27.03 -28.67
N PRO A 166 -21.72 26.02 -28.55
CA PRO A 166 -21.62 25.05 -27.46
C PRO A 166 -20.29 24.31 -27.40
N LEU A 167 -19.73 23.93 -28.57
CA LEU A 167 -18.42 23.28 -28.63
C LEU A 167 -17.31 24.21 -28.12
N GLY A 168 -17.33 25.48 -28.51
CA GLY A 168 -16.40 26.50 -28.04
C GLY A 168 -16.53 26.79 -26.55
N LEU A 169 -17.75 26.84 -26.02
CA LEU A 169 -17.97 27.02 -24.57
C LEU A 169 -17.49 25.81 -23.76
N ILE A 170 -17.74 24.59 -24.23
CA ILE A 170 -17.37 23.36 -23.51
C ILE A 170 -15.87 23.08 -23.64
N LEU A 171 -15.31 23.08 -24.86
CA LEU A 171 -13.90 22.75 -25.09
C LEU A 171 -12.96 23.94 -24.92
N GLY A 172 -13.39 25.14 -25.29
CA GLY A 172 -12.57 26.35 -25.23
C GLY A 172 -12.55 27.00 -23.85
N PHE A 173 -13.62 26.86 -23.06
CA PHE A 173 -13.70 27.45 -21.71
C PHE A 173 -13.89 26.40 -20.61
N GLY A 174 -14.92 25.56 -20.70
CA GLY A 174 -15.29 24.61 -19.65
C GLY A 174 -14.19 23.62 -19.29
N LEU A 175 -13.59 22.96 -20.29
CA LEU A 175 -12.52 21.99 -20.07
C LEU A 175 -11.23 22.65 -19.53
N PRO A 176 -10.71 23.75 -20.11
CA PRO A 176 -9.57 24.47 -19.54
C PRO A 176 -9.82 24.97 -18.10
N PHE A 177 -11.02 25.48 -17.83
CA PHE A 177 -11.40 25.91 -16.48
C PHE A 177 -11.39 24.73 -15.50
N ASN A 178 -12.01 23.60 -15.86
CA ASN A 178 -12.06 22.38 -15.06
C ASN A 178 -10.65 21.87 -14.69
N LEU A 179 -9.69 21.97 -15.63
CA LEU A 179 -8.31 21.53 -15.43
C LEU A 179 -7.46 22.52 -14.60
N ARG A 180 -7.71 23.83 -14.68
CA ARG A 180 -6.84 24.86 -14.07
C ARG A 180 -7.39 25.48 -12.79
N TYR A 181 -8.71 25.51 -12.63
CA TYR A 181 -9.37 26.20 -11.51
C TYR A 181 -8.99 25.61 -10.13
N PRO A 182 -8.91 24.28 -9.93
CA PRO A 182 -8.52 23.72 -8.64
C PRO A 182 -7.16 24.26 -8.15
N ASP A 183 -6.15 24.26 -9.01
CA ASP A 183 -4.81 24.76 -8.69
C ASP A 183 -4.80 26.26 -8.45
N HIS A 184 -5.56 27.03 -9.25
CA HIS A 184 -5.72 28.46 -9.03
C HIS A 184 -6.36 28.77 -7.67
N HIS A 185 -7.40 28.03 -7.28
CA HIS A 185 -8.08 28.21 -6.00
C HIS A 185 -7.18 27.86 -4.82
N LEU A 186 -6.42 26.76 -4.92
CA LEU A 186 -5.45 26.36 -3.90
C LEU A 186 -4.35 27.42 -3.70
N ARG A 187 -3.77 27.92 -4.80
CA ARG A 187 -2.76 28.99 -4.75
C ARG A 187 -3.30 30.27 -4.10
N LYS A 188 -4.55 30.64 -4.38
CA LYS A 188 -5.20 31.80 -3.75
C LYS A 188 -5.35 31.66 -2.23
N LEU A 189 -5.45 30.44 -1.73
CA LEU A 189 -5.50 30.12 -0.30
C LEU A 189 -4.10 29.93 0.33
N GLY A 190 -3.02 30.14 -0.43
CA GLY A 190 -1.65 29.87 0.03
C GLY A 190 -1.31 28.39 0.15
N LEU A 191 -2.10 27.50 -0.47
CA LEU A 191 -1.91 26.05 -0.43
C LEU A 191 -1.15 25.56 -1.68
N PRO A 192 -0.37 24.46 -1.56
CA PRO A 192 0.31 23.85 -2.70
C PRO A 192 -0.70 23.38 -3.75
N SER A 193 -0.37 23.52 -5.04
CA SER A 193 -1.24 23.08 -6.13
C SER A 193 -1.39 21.56 -6.14
N LEU A 194 -2.37 21.01 -6.86
CA LEU A 194 -2.53 19.55 -6.99
C LEU A 194 -1.31 18.90 -7.67
N ALA A 195 -0.64 19.62 -8.58
CA ALA A 195 0.62 19.19 -9.17
C ALA A 195 1.75 19.18 -8.13
N ASP A 196 1.83 20.22 -7.28
CA ASP A 196 2.82 20.28 -6.20
C ASP A 196 2.54 19.22 -5.14
N GLN A 197 1.28 18.98 -4.77
CA GLN A 197 0.89 17.91 -3.85
C GLN A 197 1.23 16.52 -4.41
N ARG A 198 1.08 16.30 -5.72
CA ARG A 198 1.50 15.05 -6.37
C ARG A 198 3.01 14.89 -6.40
N ARG A 199 3.76 15.98 -6.58
CA ARG A 199 5.23 15.99 -6.50
C ARG A 199 5.72 15.82 -5.07
N MET A 200 5.16 16.54 -4.10
CA MET A 200 5.42 16.38 -2.66
C MET A 200 5.12 14.95 -2.18
N ALA A 201 4.06 14.32 -2.69
CA ALA A 201 3.76 12.91 -2.45
C ALA A 201 4.75 11.94 -3.13
N MET A 202 5.56 12.39 -4.09
CA MET A 202 6.61 11.64 -4.77
C MET A 202 8.04 12.03 -4.36
N GLU A 203 8.25 13.22 -3.76
CA GLU A 203 9.56 13.84 -3.54
C GLU A 203 9.88 14.21 -2.09
N GLU A 204 8.95 14.20 -1.12
CA GLU A 204 9.29 14.66 0.25
C GLU A 204 9.33 13.56 1.33
N PRO A 205 10.53 13.29 1.89
CA PRO A 205 10.73 12.75 3.23
C PRO A 205 10.20 13.73 4.29
N LEU A 206 9.55 13.21 5.33
CA LEU A 206 9.06 13.96 6.49
C LEU A 206 10.13 14.89 7.08
N LYS A 207 10.00 16.21 6.89
CA LYS A 207 10.63 17.23 7.73
C LYS A 207 9.58 18.13 8.36
N GLY A 208 9.52 18.03 9.69
CA GLY A 208 9.19 19.09 10.65
C GLY A 208 8.02 20.04 10.34
N ALA A 209 6.85 19.76 10.91
CA ALA A 209 5.85 20.79 11.21
C ALA A 209 5.37 20.60 12.65
N SER A 210 5.94 21.39 13.56
CA SER A 210 5.42 21.62 14.91
C SER A 210 4.18 22.51 14.82
N SER A 211 3.02 22.01 15.27
CA SER A 211 1.81 22.82 15.42
C SER A 211 1.93 23.72 16.66
N PRO A 212 1.49 25.00 16.60
CA PRO A 212 1.32 25.81 17.80
C PRO A 212 0.14 25.30 18.63
N ARG A 213 0.26 25.41 19.96
CA ARG A 213 -0.78 25.08 20.95
C ARG A 213 -1.91 26.12 20.89
N PRO A 214 -3.18 25.74 21.11
CA PRO A 214 -4.24 26.69 21.47
C PRO A 214 -4.13 27.06 22.95
N GLU A 215 -4.30 28.35 23.26
CA GLU A 215 -4.44 28.88 24.62
C GLU A 215 -5.70 28.34 25.30
N GLU A 216 -5.57 28.06 26.60
CA GLU A 216 -6.62 27.57 27.48
C GLU A 216 -7.62 28.68 27.86
N SER A 217 -8.91 28.34 27.88
CA SER A 217 -9.98 29.14 28.49
C SER A 217 -10.45 28.46 29.78
N PRO A 218 -10.62 29.17 30.91
CA PRO A 218 -10.98 28.56 32.17
C PRO A 218 -12.50 28.36 32.27
N LEU A 219 -12.93 27.09 32.38
CA LEU A 219 -14.30 26.76 32.80
C LEU A 219 -14.30 26.19 34.22
N LYS A 220 -15.19 26.76 35.03
CA LYS A 220 -15.32 26.62 36.48
C LYS A 220 -15.69 25.19 36.91
N GLU A 221 -15.10 24.78 38.03
CA GLU A 221 -15.35 23.54 38.76
C GLU A 221 -16.80 23.46 39.27
N SER A 222 -17.39 22.26 39.22
CA SER A 222 -18.46 21.91 40.13
C SER A 222 -18.46 20.41 40.48
N HIS A 223 -18.50 20.17 41.80
CA HIS A 223 -18.84 18.94 42.52
C HIS A 223 -17.85 17.76 42.49
N ALA A 224 -16.94 17.76 43.46
CA ALA A 224 -16.13 16.61 43.85
C ALA A 224 -16.95 15.61 44.70
N PHE A 225 -16.97 14.35 44.26
CA PHE A 225 -17.26 13.19 45.11
C PHE A 225 -15.95 12.72 45.78
N PRO A 226 -16.02 12.09 46.97
CA PRO A 226 -14.84 11.85 47.80
C PRO A 226 -13.82 10.98 47.08
N SER A 227 -12.63 11.53 46.87
CA SER A 227 -11.46 10.85 46.34
C SER A 227 -11.04 9.73 47.29
N ARG A 228 -11.14 8.47 46.83
CA ARG A 228 -10.16 7.47 47.28
C ARG A 228 -8.85 7.83 46.61
N GLU A 229 -7.76 7.83 47.38
CA GLU A 229 -6.43 8.11 46.86
C GLU A 229 -6.17 7.31 45.58
N PRO A 230 -5.62 7.93 44.52
CA PRO A 230 -5.14 7.19 43.38
C PRO A 230 -4.11 6.20 43.89
N VAL A 231 -4.32 4.90 43.62
CA VAL A 231 -3.28 3.90 43.81
C VAL A 231 -2.11 4.36 42.94
N THR A 232 -1.09 4.92 43.59
CA THR A 232 0.18 5.23 42.97
C THR A 232 0.67 3.93 42.35
N GLY A 233 0.92 3.95 41.05
CA GLY A 233 1.32 2.76 40.29
C GLY A 233 2.41 2.04 41.06
N GLY A 234 2.08 0.83 41.53
CA GLY A 234 2.99 0.01 42.30
C GLY A 234 4.24 -0.18 41.43
N ASN A 235 5.37 0.31 41.93
CA ASN A 235 6.64 0.18 41.27
C ASN A 235 6.96 -1.32 41.15
N ARG A 236 6.59 -1.94 40.02
CA ARG A 236 7.08 -3.26 39.61
C ARG A 236 8.53 -3.10 39.18
N ASP A 237 9.38 -2.76 40.14
CA ASP A 237 10.80 -2.56 39.94
C ASP A 237 11.43 -3.94 39.69
N LEU A 238 11.72 -4.22 38.42
CA LEU A 238 12.38 -5.45 37.99
C LEU A 238 13.85 -5.45 38.44
N ALA A 239 14.45 -4.28 38.60
CA ALA A 239 15.87 -4.10 38.94
C ALA A 239 16.22 -4.45 40.40
N ASN A 240 15.24 -4.63 41.29
CA ASN A 240 15.50 -4.75 42.73
C ASN A 240 14.99 -6.06 43.37
N ARG A 241 14.94 -7.16 42.62
CA ARG A 241 14.54 -8.49 43.14
C ARG A 241 15.63 -9.53 42.93
N LYS A 242 16.52 -9.69 43.90
CA LYS A 242 17.54 -10.78 43.92
C LYS A 242 16.95 -12.20 44.01
N GLU A 243 15.63 -12.37 44.20
CA GLU A 243 15.03 -13.69 44.49
C GLU A 243 13.73 -14.03 43.72
N LYS A 244 13.20 -13.15 42.85
CA LYS A 244 11.97 -13.45 42.08
C LYS A 244 12.29 -13.69 40.61
N ILE A 245 12.02 -14.89 40.12
CA ILE A 245 12.06 -15.24 38.69
C ILE A 245 11.12 -14.31 37.92
N VAL A 246 11.64 -13.63 36.89
CA VAL A 246 10.87 -12.74 36.01
C VAL A 246 10.00 -13.58 35.08
N LYS A 247 8.68 -13.42 35.15
CA LYS A 247 7.74 -14.10 34.24
C LYS A 247 7.54 -13.29 32.97
N VAL A 248 7.91 -13.87 31.83
CA VAL A 248 7.80 -13.24 30.51
C VAL A 248 6.76 -13.97 29.67
N LEU A 249 5.77 -13.23 29.18
CA LEU A 249 4.85 -13.72 28.16
C LEU A 249 5.26 -13.15 26.80
N ALA A 250 5.80 -13.98 25.92
CA ALA A 250 6.20 -13.61 24.57
C ALA A 250 5.12 -13.98 23.56
N LEU A 251 4.51 -12.98 22.92
CA LEU A 251 3.40 -13.14 21.99
C LEU A 251 3.89 -12.97 20.56
N ASN A 252 3.88 -14.04 19.77
CA ASN A 252 4.20 -13.99 18.35
C ASN A 252 2.91 -13.92 17.52
N SER A 253 2.73 -12.80 16.82
CA SER A 253 1.57 -12.59 15.95
C SER A 253 1.80 -12.93 14.48
N SER A 254 3.01 -13.38 14.09
CA SER A 254 3.29 -13.71 12.71
C SER A 254 2.38 -14.86 12.20
N PRO A 255 1.74 -14.68 11.02
CA PRO A 255 0.93 -15.75 10.43
C PRO A 255 1.78 -16.83 9.75
N ARG A 256 3.08 -16.56 9.54
CA ARG A 256 4.00 -17.50 8.87
C ARG A 256 4.49 -18.56 9.86
N SER A 257 4.78 -19.76 9.36
CA SER A 257 5.34 -20.91 10.10
C SER A 257 6.65 -21.40 9.47
N GLU A 258 7.27 -22.44 10.06
CA GLU A 258 8.33 -23.25 9.41
C GLU A 258 9.58 -22.44 9.00
N GLY A 259 10.10 -21.59 9.89
CA GLY A 259 11.34 -20.83 9.64
C GLY A 259 11.19 -19.65 8.66
N GLN A 260 10.01 -19.44 8.08
CA GLN A 260 9.75 -18.30 7.19
C GLN A 260 9.53 -16.97 7.91
N SER A 261 9.16 -17.04 9.18
CA SER A 261 8.81 -15.88 9.99
C SER A 261 10.07 -15.19 10.51
N LYS A 262 10.39 -14.00 9.99
CA LYS A 262 11.49 -13.18 10.54
C LYS A 262 11.17 -12.62 11.93
N THR A 263 9.88 -12.43 12.24
CA THR A 263 9.43 -12.09 13.59
C THR A 263 9.75 -13.21 14.58
N GLU A 264 9.49 -14.46 14.20
CA GLU A 264 9.81 -15.64 15.02
C GLU A 264 11.32 -15.82 15.16
N LEU A 265 12.08 -15.61 14.09
CA LEU A 265 13.53 -15.64 14.11
C LEU A 265 14.10 -14.67 15.15
N MET A 266 13.72 -13.39 15.09
CA MET A 266 14.18 -12.38 16.04
C MET A 266 13.68 -12.66 17.46
N LEU A 267 12.40 -13.03 17.61
CA LEU A 267 11.83 -13.35 18.91
C LEU A 267 12.56 -14.51 19.59
N ARG A 268 12.89 -15.58 18.85
CA ARG A 268 13.61 -16.74 19.40
C ARG A 268 14.97 -16.35 19.97
N HIS A 269 15.69 -15.45 19.30
CA HIS A 269 16.99 -14.96 19.79
C HIS A 269 16.81 -14.06 21.01
N LEU A 270 15.80 -13.18 21.00
CA LEU A 270 15.49 -12.34 22.16
C LEU A 270 15.14 -13.19 23.38
N VAL A 271 14.26 -14.18 23.20
CA VAL A 271 13.83 -15.12 24.25
C VAL A 271 15.01 -15.95 24.76
N LYS A 272 15.90 -16.41 23.87
CA LYS A 272 17.14 -17.10 24.27
C LYS A 272 17.93 -16.26 25.26
N GLY A 273 18.15 -14.98 24.95
CA GLY A 273 18.84 -14.06 25.86
C GLY A 273 18.12 -13.87 27.19
N MET A 274 16.79 -13.70 27.16
CA MET A 274 15.98 -13.56 28.37
C MET A 274 16.06 -14.81 29.27
N SER A 275 15.99 -16.00 28.69
CA SER A 275 16.10 -17.27 29.42
C SER A 275 17.50 -17.50 29.99
N GLU A 276 18.56 -17.14 29.26
CA GLU A 276 19.95 -17.20 29.75
C GLU A 276 20.17 -16.27 30.96
N ALA A 277 19.45 -15.15 31.03
CA ALA A 277 19.45 -14.25 32.18
C ALA A 277 18.50 -14.70 33.32
N GLY A 278 17.92 -15.90 33.23
CA GLY A 278 17.13 -16.51 34.32
C GLY A 278 15.63 -16.20 34.32
N ALA A 279 15.09 -15.64 33.24
CA ALA A 279 13.64 -15.43 33.12
C ALA A 279 12.87 -16.72 32.77
N ASP A 280 11.67 -16.87 33.33
CA ASP A 280 10.69 -17.88 32.94
C ASP A 280 9.88 -17.35 31.76
N VAL A 281 10.18 -17.83 30.55
CA VAL A 281 9.63 -17.29 29.30
C VAL A 281 8.67 -18.27 28.66
N GLU A 282 7.42 -17.87 28.52
CA GLU A 282 6.42 -18.59 27.74
C GLU A 282 6.21 -17.92 26.38
N VAL A 283 6.43 -18.67 25.29
CA VAL A 283 6.14 -18.19 23.93
C VAL A 283 4.79 -18.70 23.45
N VAL A 284 3.90 -17.77 23.09
CA VAL A 284 2.58 -18.07 22.53
C VAL A 284 2.52 -17.64 21.07
N GLU A 285 2.20 -18.62 20.22
CA GLU A 285 1.94 -18.42 18.80
C GLU A 285 0.47 -18.05 18.58
N LEU A 286 0.17 -16.76 18.37
CA LEU A 286 -1.23 -16.30 18.22
C LEU A 286 -1.93 -16.91 17.00
N ARG A 287 -1.19 -17.33 15.96
CA ARG A 287 -1.75 -18.07 14.82
C ARG A 287 -2.39 -19.42 15.21
N LYS A 288 -2.02 -19.97 16.37
CA LYS A 288 -2.56 -21.22 16.92
C LYS A 288 -3.68 -20.98 17.95
N LYS A 289 -4.09 -19.72 18.14
CA LYS A 289 -5.10 -19.32 19.13
C LYS A 289 -6.31 -18.71 18.45
N ASN A 290 -7.47 -18.94 19.01
CA ASN A 290 -8.71 -18.29 18.63
C ASN A 290 -8.94 -17.06 19.52
N VAL A 291 -8.67 -15.87 18.97
CA VAL A 291 -8.91 -14.59 19.62
C VAL A 291 -9.95 -13.81 18.82
N LYS A 292 -11.13 -13.62 19.38
CA LYS A 292 -12.17 -12.80 18.74
C LYS A 292 -11.87 -11.32 18.90
N ASN A 293 -12.30 -10.52 17.93
CA ASN A 293 -12.23 -9.07 18.02
C ASN A 293 -13.12 -8.56 19.17
N CYS A 294 -12.72 -7.44 19.77
CA CYS A 294 -13.58 -6.78 20.75
C CYS A 294 -14.85 -6.25 20.07
N ILE A 295 -16.02 -6.60 20.61
CA ILE A 295 -17.32 -6.15 20.09
C ILE A 295 -17.85 -4.89 20.80
N GLY A 296 -17.06 -4.26 21.68
CA GLY A 296 -17.45 -3.02 22.36
C GLY A 296 -18.69 -3.13 23.26
N CYS A 297 -19.00 -4.32 23.78
CA CYS A 297 -20.21 -4.53 24.58
C CYS A 297 -20.11 -4.06 26.04
N PHE A 298 -18.90 -3.72 26.51
CA PHE A 298 -18.60 -3.27 27.88
C PHE A 298 -19.11 -4.19 29.02
N THR A 299 -19.40 -5.46 28.73
CA THR A 299 -19.77 -6.45 29.77
C THR A 299 -18.65 -6.60 30.79
N CYS A 300 -17.38 -6.55 30.36
CA CYS A 300 -16.20 -6.58 31.23
C CYS A 300 -16.05 -5.36 32.15
N TRP A 301 -16.80 -4.29 31.94
CA TRP A 301 -16.83 -3.13 32.83
C TRP A 301 -18.08 -3.10 33.71
N THR A 302 -19.17 -3.72 33.26
CA THR A 302 -20.50 -3.57 33.86
C THR A 302 -20.98 -4.88 34.50
N LYS A 303 -21.42 -5.84 33.69
CA LYS A 303 -22.05 -7.09 34.16
C LYS A 303 -21.07 -8.06 34.80
N THR A 304 -19.85 -8.14 34.28
CA THR A 304 -18.80 -9.04 34.76
C THR A 304 -17.48 -8.26 34.90
N PRO A 305 -17.35 -7.38 35.91
CA PRO A 305 -16.19 -6.49 36.05
C PRO A 305 -14.86 -7.26 36.00
N GLY A 306 -13.99 -6.93 35.05
CA GLY A 306 -12.69 -7.58 34.82
C GLY A 306 -12.73 -8.88 34.01
N VAL A 307 -13.91 -9.40 33.65
CA VAL A 307 -14.08 -10.67 32.95
C VAL A 307 -14.83 -10.44 31.64
N CYS A 308 -14.29 -10.95 30.53
CA CYS A 308 -14.95 -10.76 29.24
C CYS A 308 -16.01 -11.82 28.92
N ILE A 309 -16.99 -11.46 28.09
CA ILE A 309 -18.11 -12.33 27.68
C ILE A 309 -17.74 -13.39 26.64
N HIS A 310 -16.70 -13.16 25.84
CA HIS A 310 -16.27 -14.15 24.86
C HIS A 310 -15.71 -15.38 25.56
N LYS A 311 -16.09 -16.55 25.05
CA LYS A 311 -15.54 -17.86 25.42
C LYS A 311 -14.54 -18.26 24.33
N ASP A 312 -13.35 -17.70 24.40
CA ASP A 312 -12.25 -17.88 23.45
C ASP A 312 -10.91 -18.00 24.20
N ASP A 313 -9.83 -18.31 23.49
CA ASP A 313 -8.52 -18.53 24.12
C ASP A 313 -8.01 -17.26 24.82
N MET A 314 -8.41 -16.09 24.31
CA MET A 314 -8.10 -14.81 24.95
C MET A 314 -8.66 -14.73 26.38
N ALA A 315 -9.95 -15.04 26.56
CA ALA A 315 -10.58 -14.98 27.88
C ALA A 315 -10.15 -16.14 28.79
N ALA A 316 -9.98 -17.35 28.23
CA ALA A 316 -9.72 -18.56 29.02
C ALA A 316 -8.26 -18.69 29.47
N GLU A 317 -7.31 -18.26 28.64
CA GLU A 317 -5.89 -18.56 28.84
C GLU A 317 -5.02 -17.30 28.78
N LEU A 318 -5.14 -16.51 27.71
CA LEU A 318 -4.14 -15.49 27.40
C LEU A 318 -4.23 -14.27 28.31
N TYR A 319 -5.44 -13.79 28.61
CA TYR A 319 -5.63 -12.63 29.49
C TYR A 319 -5.17 -12.92 30.94
N PRO A 320 -5.51 -14.08 31.56
CA PRO A 320 -4.92 -14.46 32.84
C PRO A 320 -3.39 -14.52 32.84
N LYS A 321 -2.78 -15.12 31.82
CA LYS A 321 -1.30 -15.18 31.68
C LYS A 321 -0.71 -13.78 31.55
N TRP A 322 -1.34 -12.93 30.75
CA TRP A 322 -0.92 -11.55 30.53
C TRP A 322 -0.95 -10.71 31.81
N LEU A 323 -1.98 -10.88 32.66
CA LEU A 323 -2.07 -10.20 33.96
C LEU A 323 -0.99 -10.66 34.94
N GLN A 324 -0.64 -11.96 34.90
CA GLN A 324 0.36 -12.56 35.79
C GLN A 324 1.81 -12.31 35.36
N ALA A 325 2.03 -11.91 34.11
CA ALA A 325 3.36 -11.61 33.60
C ALA A 325 3.96 -10.37 34.28
N ASP A 326 5.27 -10.42 34.53
CA ASP A 326 6.03 -9.23 34.93
C ASP A 326 6.39 -8.41 33.67
N LEU A 327 6.64 -9.09 32.54
CA LEU A 327 6.98 -8.54 31.24
C LEU A 327 6.21 -9.22 30.11
N VAL A 328 5.74 -8.47 29.11
CA VAL A 328 5.17 -9.00 27.87
C VAL A 328 5.99 -8.56 26.67
N VAL A 329 6.32 -9.50 25.78
CA VAL A 329 6.94 -9.18 24.48
C VAL A 329 5.87 -9.24 23.41
N TYR A 330 5.56 -8.09 22.80
CA TYR A 330 4.69 -8.04 21.63
C TYR A 330 5.54 -8.16 20.37
N ALA A 331 5.66 -9.38 19.84
CA ALA A 331 6.37 -9.66 18.60
C ALA A 331 5.39 -9.66 17.41
N THR A 332 5.56 -8.73 16.49
CA THR A 332 4.65 -8.56 15.37
C THR A 332 5.36 -8.24 14.06
N PRO A 333 4.95 -8.81 12.91
CA PRO A 333 5.42 -8.31 11.64
C PRO A 333 4.81 -6.93 11.37
N LEU A 334 5.56 -6.04 10.73
CA LEU A 334 5.07 -4.71 10.36
C LEU A 334 4.10 -4.79 9.19
N TYR A 335 2.80 -4.73 9.46
CA TYR A 335 1.74 -4.76 8.44
C TYR A 335 1.09 -3.37 8.36
N HIS A 336 1.07 -2.80 7.15
CA HIS A 336 0.58 -1.43 6.93
C HIS A 336 1.18 -0.41 7.92
N PHE A 337 2.51 -0.46 8.10
CA PHE A 337 3.29 0.43 8.97
C PHE A 337 2.93 0.38 10.46
N THR A 338 2.18 -0.64 10.90
CA THR A 338 1.86 -0.89 12.31
C THR A 338 1.87 -2.40 12.60
N LEU A 339 1.31 -2.82 13.73
CA LEU A 339 1.12 -4.22 14.07
C LEU A 339 0.04 -4.88 13.20
N ASN A 340 0.06 -6.21 13.12
CA ASN A 340 -0.96 -6.94 12.38
C ASN A 340 -2.29 -7.11 13.16
N ALA A 341 -3.33 -7.58 12.47
CA ALA A 341 -4.67 -7.72 13.04
C ALA A 341 -4.73 -8.66 14.26
N ALA A 342 -3.99 -9.76 14.25
CA ALA A 342 -3.96 -10.72 15.36
C ALA A 342 -3.42 -10.07 16.66
N MET A 343 -2.33 -9.31 16.55
CA MET A 343 -1.79 -8.57 17.70
C MET A 343 -2.76 -7.46 18.15
N LYS A 344 -3.45 -6.80 17.22
CA LYS A 344 -4.40 -5.72 17.56
C LYS A 344 -5.59 -6.28 18.32
N ALA A 345 -6.13 -7.40 17.86
CA ALA A 345 -7.21 -8.11 18.52
C ALA A 345 -6.82 -8.51 19.95
N PHE A 346 -5.62 -9.07 20.15
CA PHE A 346 -5.10 -9.35 21.49
C PHE A 346 -5.09 -8.09 22.37
N ILE A 347 -4.47 -7.01 21.90
CA ILE A 347 -4.28 -5.78 22.69
C ILE A 347 -5.61 -5.13 23.05
N GLU A 348 -6.57 -5.04 22.12
CA GLU A 348 -7.91 -4.50 22.38
C GLU A 348 -8.66 -5.31 23.45
N ARG A 349 -8.40 -6.61 23.50
CA ARG A 349 -9.04 -7.53 24.44
C ARG A 349 -8.41 -7.49 25.84
N THR A 350 -7.38 -6.67 26.08
CA THR A 350 -6.83 -6.37 27.42
C THR A 350 -7.62 -5.32 28.20
N LEU A 351 -8.64 -4.69 27.58
CA LEU A 351 -9.54 -3.71 28.19
C LEU A 351 -10.08 -4.05 29.60
N PRO A 352 -10.37 -5.33 29.96
CA PRO A 352 -10.86 -5.65 31.31
C PRO A 352 -9.92 -5.24 32.45
N VAL A 353 -8.66 -4.89 32.15
CA VAL A 353 -7.69 -4.36 33.14
C VAL A 353 -8.06 -2.94 33.62
N LEU A 354 -8.94 -2.23 32.91
CA LEU A 354 -9.38 -0.87 33.25
C LEU A 354 -10.72 -0.87 33.99
N GLU A 355 -10.94 0.17 34.78
CA GLU A 355 -12.23 0.51 35.36
C GLU A 355 -12.98 1.54 34.48
N PRO A 356 -14.33 1.56 34.47
CA PRO A 356 -15.11 2.44 33.60
C PRO A 356 -15.11 3.92 34.03
N PHE A 357 -14.49 4.26 35.15
CA PHE A 357 -14.52 5.61 35.74
C PHE A 357 -13.49 6.54 35.10
N PHE A 358 -13.70 7.84 35.22
CA PHE A 358 -12.78 8.86 34.73
C PHE A 358 -11.98 9.48 35.88
N ILE A 359 -10.67 9.60 35.68
CA ILE A 359 -9.77 10.33 36.57
C ILE A 359 -8.93 11.32 35.76
N GLN A 360 -8.47 12.38 36.42
CA GLN A 360 -7.43 13.24 35.90
C GLN A 360 -6.06 12.66 36.25
N HIS A 361 -5.21 12.45 35.25
CA HIS A 361 -3.83 12.02 35.43
C HIS A 361 -2.91 12.82 34.51
N LYS A 362 -2.01 13.62 35.10
CA LYS A 362 -1.05 14.50 34.37
C LYS A 362 -1.74 15.40 33.33
N GLY A 363 -2.85 16.04 33.71
CA GLY A 363 -3.60 16.97 32.86
C GLY A 363 -4.39 16.29 31.74
N LYS A 364 -4.67 14.98 31.84
CA LYS A 364 -5.43 14.21 30.87
C LYS A 364 -6.47 13.32 31.53
N THR A 365 -7.57 13.11 30.83
CA THR A 365 -8.56 12.09 31.20
C THR A 365 -7.97 10.69 31.03
N ALA A 366 -8.11 9.86 32.06
CA ALA A 366 -7.70 8.46 32.04
C ALA A 366 -8.75 7.60 32.77
N HIS A 367 -8.66 6.29 32.55
CA HIS A 367 -9.38 5.29 33.32
C HIS A 367 -8.46 4.71 34.41
N PRO A 368 -8.94 4.54 35.66
CA PRO A 368 -8.20 3.79 36.68
C PRO A 368 -7.90 2.37 36.24
N LEU A 369 -6.82 1.80 36.77
CA LEU A 369 -6.48 0.40 36.61
C LEU A 369 -7.22 -0.43 37.65
N ARG A 370 -7.87 -1.50 37.21
CA ARG A 370 -8.36 -2.58 38.09
C ARG A 370 -7.20 -3.41 38.61
N GLN A 371 -6.19 -3.63 37.78
CA GLN A 371 -4.97 -4.36 38.09
C GLN A 371 -3.79 -3.75 37.33
N ASP A 372 -2.59 -3.91 37.86
CA ASP A 372 -1.37 -3.42 37.21
C ASP A 372 -1.12 -4.11 35.87
N HIS A 373 -0.64 -3.32 34.90
CA HIS A 373 -0.25 -3.80 33.57
C HIS A 373 1.19 -4.35 33.63
N PRO A 374 1.52 -5.44 32.90
CA PRO A 374 2.91 -5.89 32.76
C PRO A 374 3.79 -4.81 32.11
N LYS A 375 5.10 -4.79 32.40
CA LYS A 375 6.01 -4.04 31.54
C LYS A 375 6.02 -4.64 30.14
N LEU A 376 6.41 -3.91 29.11
CA LEU A 376 6.34 -4.41 27.74
C LEU A 376 7.53 -4.07 26.86
N VAL A 377 7.86 -4.99 25.97
CA VAL A 377 8.82 -4.83 24.88
C VAL A 377 8.06 -4.99 23.56
N PHE A 378 8.27 -4.07 22.62
CA PHE A 378 7.79 -4.24 21.26
C PHE A 378 8.93 -4.76 20.38
N LEU A 379 8.70 -5.88 19.71
CA LEU A 379 9.61 -6.43 18.71
C LEU A 379 8.90 -6.44 17.37
N SER A 380 9.47 -5.77 16.37
CA SER A 380 8.90 -5.73 15.03
C SER A 380 9.95 -5.85 13.94
N VAL A 381 9.55 -6.44 12.82
CA VAL A 381 10.41 -6.65 11.66
C VAL A 381 9.69 -6.21 10.39
N ALA A 382 10.46 -5.76 9.39
CA ALA A 382 9.92 -5.34 8.10
C ALA A 382 10.78 -5.84 6.94
N GLY A 383 10.16 -5.88 5.75
CA GLY A 383 10.87 -6.20 4.51
C GLY A 383 11.61 -5.02 3.88
N PHE A 384 11.20 -3.79 4.18
CA PHE A 384 11.82 -2.59 3.63
C PHE A 384 13.09 -2.18 4.39
N PRO A 385 14.08 -1.55 3.71
CA PRO A 385 15.38 -1.23 4.30
C PRO A 385 15.41 0.01 5.19
N GLU A 386 14.48 0.94 5.00
CA GLU A 386 14.46 2.20 5.74
C GLU A 386 14.04 1.95 7.19
N GLU A 387 14.60 2.67 8.16
CA GLU A 387 14.17 2.56 9.56
C GLU A 387 12.87 3.32 9.82
N SER A 388 12.63 4.43 9.10
CA SER A 388 11.48 5.32 9.25
C SER A 388 10.12 4.65 8.98
N ILE A 389 10.11 3.49 8.33
CA ILE A 389 8.90 2.68 8.17
C ILE A 389 8.30 2.22 9.51
N PHE A 390 9.07 2.24 10.60
CA PHE A 390 8.58 1.97 11.95
C PHE A 390 8.04 3.22 12.69
N ASP A 391 8.17 4.43 12.13
CA ASP A 391 7.81 5.68 12.83
C ASP A 391 6.35 5.68 13.28
N GLN A 392 5.44 5.16 12.44
CA GLN A 392 4.02 5.09 12.78
C GLN A 392 3.73 4.06 13.88
N LEU A 393 4.44 2.92 13.88
CA LEU A 393 4.36 1.95 14.97
C LEU A 393 4.90 2.56 16.27
N SER A 394 6.06 3.21 16.21
CA SER A 394 6.69 3.82 17.39
C SER A 394 5.84 4.94 17.98
N SER A 395 5.29 5.81 17.13
CA SER A 395 4.35 6.85 17.52
C SER A 395 3.14 6.27 18.26
N TRP A 396 2.56 5.19 17.73
CA TRP A 396 1.43 4.52 18.36
C TRP A 396 1.80 3.85 19.69
N VAL A 397 2.93 3.12 19.75
CA VAL A 397 3.41 2.48 20.98
C VAL A 397 3.69 3.53 22.07
N ASN A 398 4.38 4.61 21.73
CA ASN A 398 4.67 5.71 22.66
C ASN A 398 3.41 6.46 23.10
N PHE A 399 2.43 6.62 22.20
CA PHE A 399 1.14 7.21 22.53
C PHE A 399 0.39 6.39 23.57
N VAL A 400 0.34 5.06 23.41
CA VAL A 400 -0.43 4.16 24.29
C VAL A 400 0.30 3.91 25.62
N TRP A 401 1.61 3.63 25.59
CA TRP A 401 2.36 3.17 26.77
C TRP A 401 3.57 4.01 27.16
N GLY A 402 4.16 4.79 26.25
CA GLY A 402 5.39 5.55 26.54
C GLY A 402 5.23 6.48 27.75
N LYS A 403 4.09 7.17 27.85
CA LYS A 403 3.81 8.10 28.97
C LYS A 403 3.47 7.41 30.30
N ARG A 404 3.20 6.09 30.27
CA ARG A 404 2.87 5.28 31.45
C ARG A 404 4.12 4.70 32.13
N GLY A 405 5.30 4.82 31.52
CA GLY A 405 6.57 4.32 32.10
C GLY A 405 6.70 2.79 32.13
N ILE A 406 5.87 2.07 31.36
CA ILE A 406 5.86 0.60 31.30
C ILE A 406 6.45 0.04 29.99
N LEU A 407 6.77 0.91 29.03
CA LEU A 407 7.50 0.54 27.81
C LEU A 407 8.99 0.41 28.13
N VAL A 408 9.54 -0.79 27.97
CA VAL A 408 10.93 -1.14 28.27
C VAL A 408 11.83 -0.91 27.06
N ALA A 409 11.42 -1.42 25.89
CA ALA A 409 12.20 -1.32 24.67
C ALA A 409 11.34 -1.44 23.41
N GLU A 410 11.82 -0.79 22.34
CA GLU A 410 11.34 -0.93 20.98
C GLU A 410 12.48 -1.50 20.12
N ILE A 411 12.38 -2.79 19.78
CA ILE A 411 13.35 -3.54 18.99
C ILE A 411 12.80 -3.70 17.58
N TYR A 412 13.27 -2.86 16.66
CA TYR A 412 12.81 -2.82 15.27
C TYR A 412 13.91 -3.21 14.30
N ARG A 413 13.59 -4.10 13.35
CA ARG A 413 14.53 -4.60 12.35
C ARG A 413 14.01 -4.39 10.93
N PRO A 414 14.50 -3.38 10.20
CA PRO A 414 14.22 -3.25 8.76
C PRO A 414 15.00 -4.30 7.97
N LEU A 415 14.60 -4.57 6.74
CA LEU A 415 15.25 -5.53 5.83
C LEU A 415 15.45 -6.94 6.40
N ALA A 416 14.56 -7.39 7.28
CA ALA A 416 14.73 -8.66 8.00
C ALA A 416 14.72 -9.89 7.07
N GLU A 417 14.14 -9.77 5.86
CA GLU A 417 14.14 -10.83 4.86
C GLU A 417 15.55 -11.15 4.35
N ALA A 418 16.43 -10.15 4.26
CA ALA A 418 17.78 -10.32 3.74
C ALA A 418 18.76 -10.90 4.77
N MET A 419 18.41 -10.98 6.05
CA MET A 419 19.31 -11.44 7.11
C MET A 419 19.82 -12.87 6.92
N LEU A 420 19.05 -13.72 6.22
CA LEU A 420 19.42 -15.11 5.96
C LEU A 420 19.99 -15.33 4.55
N VAL A 421 20.20 -14.26 3.78
CA VAL A 421 20.85 -14.38 2.48
C VAL A 421 22.34 -14.67 2.72
N PRO A 422 22.94 -15.69 2.08
CA PRO A 422 24.34 -16.07 2.33
C PRO A 422 25.33 -14.92 2.21
N ALA A 423 25.13 -14.01 1.24
CA ALA A 423 25.96 -12.83 1.05
C ALA A 423 25.98 -11.86 2.26
N PHE A 424 24.99 -11.96 3.15
CA PHE A 424 24.88 -11.12 4.35
C PHE A 424 24.97 -11.94 5.65
N ALA A 425 25.44 -13.18 5.60
CA ALA A 425 25.44 -14.09 6.74
C ALA A 425 26.21 -13.54 7.96
N GLU A 426 27.36 -12.88 7.74
CA GLU A 426 28.14 -12.27 8.82
C GLU A 426 27.35 -11.21 9.59
N LYS A 427 26.85 -10.19 8.88
CA LYS A 427 26.00 -9.13 9.48
C LYS A 427 24.70 -9.69 10.04
N GLY A 428 24.10 -10.66 9.35
CA GLY A 428 22.90 -11.36 9.80
C GLY A 428 23.11 -12.03 11.16
N ASN A 429 24.22 -12.74 11.33
CA ASN A 429 24.59 -13.37 12.60
C ASN A 429 24.86 -12.34 13.70
N ASP A 430 25.59 -11.25 13.39
CA ASP A 430 25.83 -10.17 14.36
C ASP A 430 24.54 -9.56 14.90
N ILE A 431 23.55 -9.31 14.03
CA ILE A 431 22.22 -8.81 14.43
C ILE A 431 21.51 -9.80 15.35
N LEU A 432 21.58 -11.10 15.04
CA LEU A 432 20.93 -12.14 15.85
C LEU A 432 21.60 -12.28 17.22
N GLU A 433 22.93 -12.21 17.29
CA GLU A 433 23.68 -12.18 18.54
C GLU A 433 23.37 -10.94 19.37
N ALA A 434 23.31 -9.77 18.75
CA ALA A 434 22.89 -8.54 19.42
C ALA A 434 21.45 -8.63 19.95
N THR A 435 20.57 -9.36 19.25
CA THR A 435 19.20 -9.63 19.71
C THR A 435 19.18 -10.54 20.94
N VAL A 436 20.08 -11.53 21.02
CA VAL A 436 20.28 -12.32 22.26
C VAL A 436 20.77 -11.41 23.38
N GLN A 437 21.74 -10.54 23.11
CA GLN A 437 22.28 -9.62 24.11
C GLN A 437 21.21 -8.67 24.65
N ALA A 438 20.35 -8.10 23.78
CA ALA A 438 19.22 -7.28 24.21
C ALA A 438 18.25 -8.04 25.14
N GLY A 439 18.07 -9.34 24.91
CA GLY A 439 17.27 -10.21 25.76
C GLY A 439 17.81 -10.29 27.19
N ARG A 440 19.14 -10.41 27.35
CA ARG A 440 19.80 -10.41 28.66
C ARG A 440 19.64 -9.05 29.36
N GLU A 441 19.95 -7.97 28.65
CA GLU A 441 19.89 -6.60 29.17
C GLU A 441 18.49 -6.21 29.67
N ILE A 442 17.44 -6.64 28.96
CA ILE A 442 16.05 -6.42 29.38
C ILE A 442 15.76 -7.06 30.74
N ILE A 443 16.24 -8.27 30.99
CA ILE A 443 15.99 -8.99 32.25
C ILE A 443 16.86 -8.41 33.38
N GLU A 444 18.12 -8.14 33.10
CA GLU A 444 19.09 -7.67 34.11
C GLU A 444 18.87 -6.22 34.52
N SER A 445 18.49 -5.35 33.57
CA SER A 445 18.49 -3.89 33.76
C SER A 445 17.19 -3.19 33.35
N THR A 446 16.23 -3.91 32.74
CA THR A 446 15.02 -3.29 32.16
C THR A 446 15.33 -2.17 31.16
N THR A 447 16.46 -2.26 30.48
CA THR A 447 16.88 -1.36 29.40
C THR A 447 17.62 -2.16 28.34
N VAL A 448 17.80 -1.59 27.15
CA VAL A 448 18.69 -2.14 26.12
C VAL A 448 19.80 -1.13 25.89
N ASN A 449 21.05 -1.58 25.91
CA ASN A 449 22.21 -0.75 25.67
C ASN A 449 22.12 -0.13 24.25
N PRO A 450 22.38 1.18 24.09
CA PRO A 450 22.41 1.82 22.78
C PRO A 450 23.31 1.13 21.74
N GLU A 451 24.45 0.57 22.15
CA GLU A 451 25.36 -0.17 21.25
C GLU A 451 24.73 -1.48 20.77
N THR A 452 24.08 -2.22 21.68
CA THR A 452 23.30 -3.42 21.34
C THR A 452 22.18 -3.08 20.36
N MET A 453 21.45 -1.98 20.59
CA MET A 453 20.39 -1.52 19.68
C MET A 453 20.94 -1.09 18.31
N ALA A 454 22.10 -0.44 18.27
CA ALA A 454 22.76 -0.04 17.03
C ALA A 454 23.17 -1.26 16.20
N ARG A 455 23.74 -2.30 16.82
CA ARG A 455 24.02 -3.59 16.15
C ARG A 455 22.76 -4.24 15.62
N ILE A 456 21.67 -4.24 16.39
CA ILE A 456 20.37 -4.77 15.91
C ILE A 456 19.88 -4.00 14.69
N ARG A 457 20.09 -2.68 14.60
CA ARG A 457 19.54 -1.80 13.54
C ARG A 457 20.49 -1.57 12.36
N GLN A 458 21.72 -2.07 12.41
CA GLN A 458 22.75 -1.85 11.39
C GLN A 458 22.26 -2.17 9.95
N PRO A 459 22.72 -1.44 8.93
CA PRO A 459 22.34 -1.71 7.53
C PRO A 459 22.99 -2.99 6.99
N LEU A 460 22.19 -3.86 6.37
CA LEU A 460 22.71 -5.05 5.68
C LEU A 460 23.34 -4.68 4.34
N VAL A 461 22.67 -3.82 3.58
CA VAL A 461 23.10 -3.34 2.25
C VAL A 461 23.62 -1.92 2.34
N GLU A 462 24.68 -1.62 1.57
CA GLU A 462 25.24 -0.27 1.48
C GLU A 462 24.42 0.63 0.54
N ASP A 463 24.04 0.11 -0.62
CA ASP A 463 23.13 0.78 -1.56
C ASP A 463 21.77 0.04 -1.62
N PRO A 464 20.69 0.66 -1.12
CA PRO A 464 19.33 0.11 -1.22
C PRO A 464 18.86 -0.15 -2.66
N LYS A 465 19.43 0.52 -3.68
CA LYS A 465 19.03 0.33 -5.08
C LYS A 465 19.21 -1.11 -5.55
N VAL A 466 20.31 -1.75 -5.15
CA VAL A 466 20.59 -3.15 -5.48
C VAL A 466 19.51 -4.07 -4.91
N PHE A 467 19.08 -3.79 -3.67
CA PHE A 467 17.98 -4.52 -3.05
C PHE A 467 16.65 -4.31 -3.80
N TYR A 468 16.32 -3.09 -4.20
CA TYR A 468 15.08 -2.82 -4.94
C TYR A 468 15.07 -3.51 -6.31
N GLN A 469 16.18 -3.47 -7.03
CA GLN A 469 16.33 -4.15 -8.32
C GLN A 469 16.09 -5.65 -8.17
N MET A 470 16.78 -6.29 -7.22
CA MET A 470 16.64 -7.72 -6.96
C MET A 470 15.22 -8.08 -6.51
N GLY A 471 14.65 -7.31 -5.59
CA GLY A 471 13.28 -7.50 -5.11
C GLY A 471 12.26 -7.40 -6.25
N ASN A 472 12.40 -6.41 -7.13
CA ASN A 472 11.52 -6.22 -8.28
C ASN A 472 11.61 -7.39 -9.27
N LEU A 473 12.80 -7.91 -9.54
CA LEU A 473 12.98 -9.07 -10.43
C LEU A 473 12.39 -10.34 -9.83
N MET A 474 12.58 -10.56 -8.53
CA MET A 474 11.95 -11.69 -7.82
C MET A 474 10.43 -11.60 -7.94
N TRP A 475 9.84 -10.42 -7.69
CA TRP A 475 8.39 -10.24 -7.85
C TRP A 475 7.91 -10.43 -9.29
N LYS A 476 8.63 -9.89 -10.29
CA LYS A 476 8.33 -10.11 -11.71
C LYS A 476 8.35 -11.59 -12.06
N THR A 477 9.36 -12.31 -11.60
CA THR A 477 9.49 -13.76 -11.80
C THR A 477 8.33 -14.50 -11.13
N CYS A 478 8.00 -14.19 -9.88
CA CYS A 478 6.85 -14.79 -9.18
C CYS A 478 5.54 -14.55 -9.94
N ILE A 479 5.31 -13.34 -10.45
CA ILE A 479 4.12 -12.98 -11.23
C ILE A 479 4.07 -13.76 -12.55
N GLN A 480 5.20 -13.84 -13.26
CA GLN A 480 5.30 -14.53 -14.55
C GLN A 480 5.06 -16.05 -14.40
N GLU A 481 5.65 -16.66 -13.37
CA GLU A 481 5.52 -18.09 -13.10
C GLU A 481 4.23 -18.46 -12.36
N GLY A 482 3.45 -17.48 -11.88
CA GLY A 482 2.23 -17.72 -11.12
C GLY A 482 2.48 -18.37 -9.76
N ILE A 483 3.59 -18.05 -9.11
CA ILE A 483 4.02 -18.63 -7.82
C ILE A 483 4.14 -17.60 -6.72
N THR A 484 4.09 -18.06 -5.48
CA THR A 484 4.35 -17.25 -4.29
C THR A 484 5.85 -17.13 -3.99
N PRO A 485 6.31 -16.13 -3.21
CA PRO A 485 7.69 -16.07 -2.73
C PRO A 485 8.11 -17.31 -1.91
N LYS A 486 7.17 -17.97 -1.22
CA LYS A 486 7.42 -19.25 -0.53
C LYS A 486 7.82 -20.33 -1.53
N GLU A 487 7.06 -20.47 -2.61
CA GLU A 487 7.34 -21.46 -3.66
C GLU A 487 8.60 -21.09 -4.46
N PHE A 488 8.84 -19.80 -4.70
CA PHE A 488 10.06 -19.30 -5.33
C PHE A 488 11.31 -19.78 -4.58
N GLY A 489 11.35 -19.57 -3.25
CA GLY A 489 12.44 -20.04 -2.41
C GLY A 489 12.52 -21.57 -2.33
N ALA A 490 11.37 -22.26 -2.20
CA ALA A 490 11.33 -23.72 -2.12
C ALA A 490 11.81 -24.43 -3.40
N ARG A 491 11.70 -23.75 -4.55
CA ARG A 491 12.16 -24.25 -5.87
C ARG A 491 13.57 -23.76 -6.23
N ASN A 492 14.23 -23.01 -5.35
CA ASN A 492 15.55 -22.41 -5.59
C ASN A 492 15.62 -21.65 -6.92
N LEU A 493 14.59 -20.86 -7.24
CA LEU A 493 14.52 -20.16 -8.52
C LEU A 493 15.45 -18.93 -8.52
N VAL A 494 16.02 -18.66 -9.69
CA VAL A 494 16.80 -17.45 -9.95
C VAL A 494 15.88 -16.38 -10.53
N PRO A 495 15.90 -15.13 -10.02
CA PRO A 495 15.16 -14.04 -10.64
C PRO A 495 15.58 -13.87 -12.10
N ARG A 496 14.63 -13.80 -13.02
CA ARG A 496 14.92 -13.62 -14.46
C ARG A 496 15.29 -12.14 -14.72
N PRO A 497 16.51 -11.83 -15.18
CA PRO A 497 16.90 -10.48 -15.57
C PRO A 497 16.09 -9.99 -16.77
N ASP A 498 15.89 -8.68 -16.85
CA ASP A 498 15.16 -8.00 -17.92
C ASP A 498 15.94 -6.84 -18.56
N SER A 499 17.21 -6.69 -18.18
CA SER A 499 18.13 -5.69 -18.72
C SER A 499 19.59 -6.13 -18.57
N LEU A 500 20.50 -5.46 -19.28
CA LEU A 500 21.95 -5.69 -19.10
C LEU A 500 22.40 -5.40 -17.67
N GLU A 501 21.88 -4.34 -17.05
CA GLU A 501 22.21 -3.97 -15.67
C GLU A 501 21.82 -5.07 -14.67
N THR A 502 20.60 -5.58 -14.79
CA THR A 502 20.10 -6.64 -13.90
C THR A 502 20.80 -7.97 -14.15
N PHE A 503 21.14 -8.28 -15.39
CA PHE A 503 21.94 -9.44 -15.75
C PHE A 503 23.35 -9.35 -15.14
N MET A 504 24.00 -8.19 -15.27
CA MET A 504 25.31 -7.91 -14.69
C MET A 504 25.31 -7.91 -13.17
N THR A 505 24.17 -7.68 -12.53
CA THR A 505 24.01 -7.79 -11.07
C THR A 505 23.82 -9.24 -10.63
N ILE A 506 23.01 -10.03 -11.34
CA ILE A 506 22.65 -11.39 -10.93
C ILE A 506 23.73 -12.41 -11.28
N MET A 507 24.35 -12.31 -12.45
CA MET A 507 25.32 -13.31 -12.91
C MET A 507 26.50 -13.50 -11.94
N PRO A 508 27.12 -12.43 -11.40
CA PRO A 508 28.16 -12.55 -10.38
C PRO A 508 27.71 -13.26 -9.10
N MET A 509 26.42 -13.20 -8.74
CA MET A 509 25.91 -13.86 -7.52
C MET A 509 25.88 -15.39 -7.64
N GLY A 510 25.84 -15.91 -8.87
CA GLY A 510 25.97 -17.35 -9.12
C GLY A 510 27.40 -17.85 -9.12
N PHE A 511 28.40 -16.96 -9.13
CA PHE A 511 29.79 -17.31 -9.29
C PHE A 511 30.32 -18.12 -8.10
N ASP A 512 30.99 -19.22 -8.39
CA ASP A 512 31.64 -20.05 -7.40
C ASP A 512 33.16 -19.82 -7.40
N PRO A 513 33.70 -19.08 -6.41
CA PRO A 513 35.13 -18.78 -6.34
C PRO A 513 35.98 -20.04 -6.11
N GLU A 514 35.44 -21.08 -5.47
CA GLU A 514 36.15 -22.35 -5.26
C GLU A 514 36.29 -23.12 -6.57
N ALA A 515 35.21 -23.23 -7.34
CA ALA A 515 35.23 -23.88 -8.66
C ALA A 515 36.05 -23.10 -9.70
N ALA A 516 36.17 -21.77 -9.51
CA ALA A 516 37.00 -20.94 -10.36
C ALA A 516 38.50 -21.20 -10.18
N GLY A 517 38.97 -21.48 -8.96
CA GLY A 517 40.39 -21.73 -8.68
C GLY A 517 41.29 -20.60 -9.22
N GLU A 518 42.29 -20.95 -10.03
CA GLU A 518 43.23 -20.01 -10.66
C GLU A 518 42.74 -19.42 -11.99
N THR A 519 41.48 -19.63 -12.36
CA THR A 519 40.93 -19.14 -13.64
C THR A 519 41.04 -17.62 -13.72
N SER A 520 41.70 -17.13 -14.77
CA SER A 520 41.72 -15.72 -15.15
C SER A 520 41.16 -15.59 -16.56
N ALA A 521 40.03 -14.89 -16.70
CA ALA A 521 39.31 -14.84 -17.97
C ALA A 521 38.45 -13.58 -18.10
N ILE A 522 38.24 -13.16 -19.35
CA ILE A 522 37.25 -12.14 -19.70
C ILE A 522 36.13 -12.83 -20.49
N LEU A 523 34.95 -12.92 -19.86
CA LEU A 523 33.73 -13.46 -20.46
C LEU A 523 32.91 -12.30 -21.03
N GLN A 524 32.84 -12.18 -22.35
CA GLN A 524 32.06 -11.15 -23.03
C GLN A 524 30.73 -11.70 -23.52
N PHE A 525 29.67 -10.93 -23.31
CA PHE A 525 28.35 -11.18 -23.86
C PHE A 525 27.98 -10.08 -24.82
N HIS A 526 27.57 -10.46 -26.02
CA HIS A 526 26.95 -9.58 -26.98
C HIS A 526 25.49 -10.02 -27.17
N PHE A 527 24.58 -9.18 -26.70
CA PHE A 527 23.16 -9.44 -26.69
C PHE A 527 22.43 -8.82 -27.88
N SER A 528 21.52 -9.60 -28.44
CA SER A 528 20.60 -9.20 -29.51
C SER A 528 19.13 -9.46 -29.12
N GLY A 529 18.18 -8.97 -29.92
CA GLY A 529 16.74 -9.09 -29.66
C GLY A 529 16.14 -7.82 -29.05
N GLU A 530 15.26 -7.97 -28.07
CA GLU A 530 14.61 -6.82 -27.40
C GLU A 530 15.57 -6.05 -26.50
N VAL A 531 16.43 -6.75 -25.77
CA VAL A 531 17.54 -6.17 -25.00
C VAL A 531 18.82 -6.38 -25.79
N GLN A 532 19.47 -5.28 -26.14
CA GLN A 532 20.69 -5.28 -26.97
C GLN A 532 21.84 -4.58 -26.24
N GLY A 533 23.06 -5.00 -26.58
CA GLY A 533 24.28 -4.36 -26.14
C GLY A 533 25.32 -5.36 -25.66
N THR A 534 26.44 -4.83 -25.18
CA THR A 534 27.60 -5.64 -24.83
C THR A 534 27.98 -5.39 -23.38
N CYS A 535 28.29 -6.45 -22.66
CA CYS A 535 28.92 -6.38 -21.35
C CYS A 535 29.97 -7.48 -21.23
N HIS A 536 30.84 -7.37 -20.24
CA HIS A 536 31.81 -8.41 -19.94
C HIS A 536 32.02 -8.61 -18.45
N PHE A 537 32.48 -9.80 -18.09
CA PHE A 537 32.81 -10.19 -16.74
C PHE A 537 34.29 -10.55 -16.69
N ARG A 538 35.03 -9.90 -15.80
CA ARG A 538 36.43 -10.22 -15.54
C ARG A 538 36.49 -11.14 -14.34
N ILE A 539 37.04 -12.33 -14.53
CA ILE A 539 37.37 -13.27 -13.46
C ILE A 539 38.87 -13.16 -13.22
N GLU A 540 39.27 -12.86 -11.99
CA GLU A 540 40.67 -12.81 -11.58
C GLU A 540 40.77 -13.07 -10.07
N LYS A 541 41.72 -13.92 -9.65
CA LYS A 541 42.01 -14.20 -8.22
C LYS A 541 40.75 -14.58 -7.41
N GLY A 542 39.92 -15.45 -7.99
CA GLY A 542 38.67 -15.90 -7.36
C GLY A 542 37.60 -14.81 -7.20
N LYS A 543 37.73 -13.67 -7.90
CA LYS A 543 36.72 -12.61 -7.92
C LYS A 543 36.16 -12.45 -9.33
N ILE A 544 34.89 -12.08 -9.41
CA ILE A 544 34.22 -11.72 -10.65
C ILE A 544 33.76 -10.26 -10.59
N THR A 545 34.02 -9.50 -11.65
CA THR A 545 33.61 -8.10 -11.78
C THR A 545 32.85 -7.92 -13.08
N ALA A 546 31.63 -7.39 -13.00
CA ALA A 546 30.81 -7.06 -14.17
C ALA A 546 31.12 -5.64 -14.67
N ILE A 547 31.33 -5.48 -15.98
CA ILE A 547 31.67 -4.20 -16.62
C ILE A 547 30.80 -4.02 -17.87
N MET A 548 30.25 -2.81 -18.04
CA MET A 548 29.42 -2.47 -19.19
C MET A 548 30.33 -2.19 -20.40
N GLY A 549 29.92 -2.65 -21.59
CA GLY A 549 30.70 -2.51 -22.82
C GLY A 549 31.63 -3.70 -23.11
N PRO A 550 32.36 -3.65 -24.24
CA PRO A 550 33.27 -4.72 -24.64
C PRO A 550 34.50 -4.79 -23.73
N GLY A 551 35.03 -5.99 -23.53
CA GLY A 551 36.30 -6.22 -22.86
C GLY A 551 37.47 -6.13 -23.83
N GLU A 552 38.64 -5.73 -23.35
CA GLU A 552 39.87 -5.83 -24.13
C GLU A 552 40.29 -7.30 -24.26
N ASN A 553 40.44 -7.80 -25.49
CA ASN A 553 40.85 -9.18 -25.80
C ASN A 553 40.07 -10.25 -25.01
N PRO A 554 38.75 -10.37 -25.22
CA PRO A 554 37.91 -11.28 -24.45
C PRO A 554 38.36 -12.74 -24.67
N THR A 555 38.54 -13.48 -23.57
CA THR A 555 38.91 -14.90 -23.60
C THR A 555 37.79 -15.75 -24.19
N LEU A 556 36.54 -15.40 -23.88
CA LEU A 556 35.34 -16.03 -24.42
C LEU A 556 34.34 -14.94 -24.81
N THR A 557 33.80 -14.99 -26.02
CA THR A 557 32.70 -14.13 -26.46
C THR A 557 31.48 -14.99 -26.78
N ILE A 558 30.32 -14.60 -26.25
CA ILE A 558 29.03 -15.26 -26.45
C ILE A 558 28.09 -14.27 -27.14
N ASP A 559 27.75 -14.55 -28.40
CA ASP A 559 26.78 -13.80 -29.19
C ASP A 559 25.42 -14.50 -29.11
N THR A 560 24.47 -13.92 -28.39
CA THR A 560 23.20 -14.59 -28.05
C THR A 560 22.02 -13.61 -28.08
N PRO A 561 20.82 -14.04 -28.49
CA PRO A 561 19.61 -13.32 -28.12
C PRO A 561 19.50 -13.27 -26.58
N PHE A 562 19.06 -12.13 -26.03
CA PHE A 562 18.97 -11.94 -24.58
C PHE A 562 18.08 -13.00 -23.90
N GLU A 563 16.89 -13.23 -24.46
CA GLU A 563 15.92 -14.20 -23.93
C GLU A 563 16.46 -15.63 -23.89
N VAL A 564 17.21 -16.04 -24.91
CA VAL A 564 17.83 -17.38 -24.96
C VAL A 564 18.78 -17.57 -23.79
N TRP A 565 19.61 -16.57 -23.50
CA TRP A 565 20.54 -16.67 -22.38
C TRP A 565 19.83 -16.58 -21.03
N MET A 566 18.74 -15.80 -20.93
CA MET A 566 17.95 -15.76 -19.70
C MET A 566 17.28 -17.11 -19.42
N ASP A 567 16.83 -17.84 -20.45
CA ASP A 567 16.31 -19.20 -20.31
C ASP A 567 17.40 -20.18 -19.85
N ILE A 568 18.60 -20.06 -20.42
CA ILE A 568 19.76 -20.85 -19.98
C ILE A 568 20.08 -20.55 -18.53
N MET A 569 20.17 -19.28 -18.13
CA MET A 569 20.54 -18.86 -16.78
C MET A 569 19.51 -19.32 -15.74
N THR A 570 18.22 -19.16 -16.05
CA THR A 570 17.10 -19.57 -15.17
C THR A 570 16.79 -21.07 -15.21
N GLY A 571 17.54 -21.86 -15.99
CA GLY A 571 17.41 -23.33 -16.04
C GLY A 571 16.22 -23.82 -16.87
N LYS A 572 15.57 -22.93 -17.64
CA LYS A 572 14.49 -23.28 -18.57
C LYS A 572 15.00 -23.91 -19.87
N ALA A 573 16.26 -23.67 -20.20
CA ALA A 573 16.93 -24.23 -21.35
C ALA A 573 18.31 -24.79 -20.98
N ASP A 574 18.73 -25.85 -21.67
CA ASP A 574 20.09 -26.35 -21.58
C ASP A 574 21.01 -25.56 -22.51
N GLY A 575 22.11 -25.03 -21.95
CA GLY A 575 23.05 -24.20 -22.68
C GLY A 575 23.80 -24.94 -23.80
N GLN A 576 24.08 -26.23 -23.63
CA GLN A 576 24.78 -27.02 -24.66
C GLN A 576 23.83 -27.34 -25.81
N GLN A 577 22.58 -27.70 -25.50
CA GLN A 577 21.55 -27.94 -26.50
C GLN A 577 21.26 -26.69 -27.34
N MET A 578 21.11 -25.52 -26.70
CA MET A 578 20.87 -24.26 -27.40
C MET A 578 22.04 -23.87 -28.32
N PHE A 579 23.28 -24.21 -27.93
CA PHE A 579 24.47 -24.02 -28.77
C PHE A 579 24.45 -24.96 -29.99
N MET A 580 24.19 -26.26 -29.78
CA MET A 580 24.12 -27.24 -30.87
C MET A 580 23.03 -26.92 -31.89
N GLN A 581 21.92 -26.34 -31.45
CA GLN A 581 20.82 -25.86 -32.29
C GLN A 581 21.12 -24.51 -32.97
N GLN A 582 22.30 -23.93 -32.76
CA GLN A 582 22.73 -22.64 -33.30
C GLN A 582 21.89 -21.44 -32.85
N ASN A 583 21.25 -21.53 -31.67
CA ASN A 583 20.47 -20.43 -31.09
C ASN A 583 21.35 -19.33 -30.49
N TYR A 584 22.63 -19.61 -30.25
CA TYR A 584 23.67 -18.62 -29.95
C TYR A 584 25.03 -19.08 -30.49
N LYS A 585 25.99 -18.17 -30.59
CA LYS A 585 27.35 -18.42 -31.10
C LYS A 585 28.39 -18.10 -30.05
N VAL A 586 29.54 -18.75 -30.18
CA VAL A 586 30.67 -18.59 -29.26
C VAL A 586 31.97 -18.48 -30.04
N ALA A 587 32.86 -17.60 -29.60
CA ALA A 587 34.21 -17.43 -30.10
C ALA A 587 35.21 -17.33 -28.94
N GLY A 588 36.44 -17.84 -29.13
CA GLY A 588 37.48 -17.86 -28.11
C GLY A 588 37.66 -19.24 -27.45
N ASP A 589 37.96 -19.27 -26.16
CA ASP A 589 38.27 -20.50 -25.42
C ASP A 589 37.01 -21.29 -25.03
N PHE A 590 36.66 -22.29 -25.83
CA PHE A 590 35.53 -23.19 -25.60
C PHE A 590 35.61 -23.98 -24.29
N SER A 591 36.79 -24.17 -23.71
CA SER A 591 36.91 -24.88 -22.43
C SER A 591 36.22 -24.12 -21.30
N LEU A 592 36.20 -22.78 -21.36
CA LEU A 592 35.48 -21.94 -20.41
C LEU A 592 33.95 -22.08 -20.55
N LEU A 593 33.44 -22.20 -21.77
CA LEU A 593 32.00 -22.43 -22.01
C LEU A 593 31.54 -23.74 -21.34
N LEU A 594 32.32 -24.81 -21.48
CA LEU A 594 32.01 -26.11 -20.88
C LEU A 594 32.06 -26.08 -19.35
N ARG A 595 32.87 -25.18 -18.77
CA ARG A 595 32.96 -24.97 -17.32
C ARG A 595 31.93 -23.98 -16.77
N MET A 596 31.08 -23.36 -17.59
CA MET A 596 30.09 -22.36 -17.12
C MET A 596 29.17 -22.89 -16.01
N ASN A 597 28.71 -24.15 -16.11
CA ASN A 597 27.87 -24.75 -15.07
C ASN A 597 28.63 -24.96 -13.75
N GLN A 598 29.94 -25.19 -13.80
CA GLN A 598 30.79 -25.30 -12.60
C GLN A 598 31.07 -23.91 -12.01
N LEU A 599 31.38 -22.93 -12.86
CA LEU A 599 31.70 -21.56 -12.45
C LEU A 599 30.49 -20.81 -11.89
N PHE A 600 29.26 -21.15 -12.32
CA PHE A 600 28.04 -20.41 -11.94
C PHE A 600 26.94 -21.27 -11.28
N GLY A 601 27.32 -22.45 -10.76
CA GLY A 601 26.36 -23.47 -10.27
C GLY A 601 25.72 -23.19 -8.91
N LYS A 602 26.23 -22.25 -8.11
CA LYS A 602 25.82 -22.07 -6.70
C LYS A 602 24.38 -21.64 -6.48
N MET A 603 23.74 -21.01 -7.48
CA MET A 603 22.31 -20.67 -7.38
C MET A 603 21.37 -21.84 -7.74
N ARG A 604 21.89 -23.00 -8.15
CA ARG A 604 21.10 -24.20 -8.49
C ARG A 604 21.21 -25.34 -7.48
N SER A 605 22.17 -25.26 -6.55
CA SER A 605 22.44 -26.27 -5.52
C SER A 605 21.63 -26.06 -4.26
#